data_AF-A0A847VLX4-F1
#
_entry.id   AF-A0A847VLX4-F1
#
_cell.length_a   1.000
_cell.length_b   1.000
_cell.length_c   1.000
_cell.angle_alpha   90.00
_cell.angle_beta   90.00
_cell.angle_gamma   90.00
#
_symmetry.space_group_name_H-M   'P 1'
#
loop_
_entity.id
_entity.type
_entity.pdbx_description
1 polymer ?
#
loop_
_entity_poly.entity_id
_entity_poly.type
_entity_poly.pdbx_seq_one_letter_code
_entity_poly.pdbx_strand_id
1 'polypeptide(L)'
;LAARIAAGERSVLFAHHAHYAAVTAGIPMPAPARSFASATHYLLDSRLMMAWAEWLEAGGHADLARDLATRLREFHKSDTQEFFAACPDAAALGSAEATAAPGAPAPPASASGFAFACEAPRRAHDWREFLMR
;
A
#
# COMPACT_ATOMS: atom_id res chain seq x y z
N LEU A 1 -11.45 -19.69 -3.90
CA LEU A 1 -11.48 -18.58 -2.93
C LEU A 1 -12.50 -17.50 -3.31
N ALA A 2 -12.46 -16.96 -4.53
CA ALA A 2 -13.37 -15.90 -5.01
C ALA A 2 -14.87 -16.12 -4.67
N ALA A 3 -15.42 -17.32 -4.89
CA ALA A 3 -16.83 -17.61 -4.57
C ALA A 3 -17.16 -17.44 -3.08
N ARG A 4 -16.22 -17.76 -2.17
CA ARG A 4 -16.39 -17.58 -0.72
C ARG A 4 -16.38 -16.10 -0.34
N ILE A 5 -15.51 -15.31 -0.98
CA ILE A 5 -15.45 -13.85 -0.79
C ILE A 5 -16.76 -13.23 -1.26
N ALA A 6 -17.21 -13.52 -2.49
CA ALA A 6 -18.46 -13.00 -3.02
C ALA A 6 -19.68 -13.34 -2.13
N ALA A 7 -19.72 -14.55 -1.58
CA ALA A 7 -20.75 -14.93 -0.61
C ALA A 7 -20.64 -14.14 0.70
N GLY A 8 -19.44 -13.96 1.23
CA GLY A 8 -19.18 -13.21 2.45
C GLY A 8 -19.50 -11.71 2.33
N GLU A 9 -19.26 -11.09 1.17
CA GLU A 9 -19.58 -9.67 0.91
C GLU A 9 -21.08 -9.35 1.03
N ARG A 10 -21.94 -10.38 0.93
CA ARG A 10 -23.39 -10.24 1.13
C ARG A 10 -23.83 -10.50 2.58
N SER A 11 -22.91 -10.87 3.47
CA SER A 11 -23.22 -11.15 4.87
C SER A 11 -23.37 -9.87 5.67
N VAL A 12 -24.48 -9.75 6.42
CA VAL A 12 -24.70 -8.61 7.33
C VAL A 12 -23.66 -8.56 8.44
N LEU A 13 -23.18 -9.71 8.91
CA LEU A 13 -22.26 -9.79 10.06
C LEU A 13 -20.79 -9.85 9.64
N PHE A 14 -20.49 -10.42 8.47
CA PHE A 14 -19.12 -10.78 8.08
C PHE A 14 -18.64 -10.12 6.79
N ALA A 15 -19.37 -9.16 6.21
CA ALA A 15 -18.97 -8.49 4.98
C ALA A 15 -17.58 -7.84 5.07
N HIS A 16 -17.22 -7.23 6.21
CA HIS A 16 -15.91 -6.59 6.37
C HIS A 16 -14.74 -7.59 6.27
N HIS A 17 -14.89 -8.83 6.78
CA HIS A 17 -13.89 -9.89 6.62
C HIS A 17 -13.76 -10.29 5.15
N ALA A 18 -14.87 -10.38 4.43
CA ALA A 18 -14.87 -10.70 3.01
C ALA A 18 -14.23 -9.59 2.18
N HIS A 19 -14.54 -8.33 2.49
CA HIS A 19 -13.92 -7.16 1.85
C HIS A 19 -12.42 -7.05 2.15
N TYR A 20 -11.98 -7.38 3.37
CA TYR A 20 -10.55 -7.51 3.68
C TYR A 20 -9.88 -8.58 2.82
N ALA A 21 -10.47 -9.78 2.75
CA ALA A 21 -9.94 -10.87 1.94
C ALA A 21 -9.93 -10.53 0.44
N ALA A 22 -10.94 -9.81 -0.05
CA ALA A 22 -11.02 -9.35 -1.43
C ALA A 22 -9.77 -8.55 -1.85
N VAL A 23 -9.31 -7.63 -1.00
CA VAL A 23 -8.21 -6.72 -1.33
C VAL A 23 -6.84 -7.21 -0.91
N THR A 24 -6.74 -8.28 -0.11
CA THR A 24 -5.45 -8.81 0.39
C THR A 24 -5.11 -10.23 -0.07
N ALA A 25 -6.02 -10.92 -0.77
CA ALA A 25 -5.79 -12.29 -1.23
C ALA A 25 -5.09 -12.41 -2.61
N GLY A 26 -4.72 -11.28 -3.23
CA GLY A 26 -4.03 -11.28 -4.53
C GLY A 26 -4.89 -11.79 -5.69
N ILE A 27 -6.21 -11.67 -5.60
CA ILE A 27 -7.15 -12.06 -6.66
C ILE A 27 -7.71 -10.80 -7.36
N PRO A 28 -7.97 -10.85 -8.68
CA PRO A 28 -8.64 -9.75 -9.36
C PRO A 28 -10.02 -9.49 -8.77
N MET A 29 -10.32 -8.22 -8.48
CA MET A 29 -11.59 -7.80 -7.87
C MET A 29 -12.30 -6.76 -8.73
N PRO A 30 -13.64 -6.86 -8.90
CA PRO A 30 -14.41 -5.94 -9.73
C PRO A 30 -14.65 -4.56 -9.08
N ALA A 31 -14.67 -4.46 -7.75
CA ALA A 31 -15.00 -3.23 -7.03
C ALA A 31 -14.06 -2.97 -5.83
N PRO A 32 -12.77 -2.71 -6.05
CA PRO A 32 -11.78 -2.56 -4.98
C PRO A 32 -12.07 -1.39 -4.03
N ALA A 33 -12.56 -0.24 -4.53
CA ALA A 33 -12.84 0.94 -3.71
C ALA A 33 -13.84 0.65 -2.56
N ARG A 34 -14.94 -0.04 -2.87
CA ARG A 34 -15.93 -0.45 -1.85
C ARG A 34 -15.31 -1.38 -0.81
N SER A 35 -14.48 -2.33 -1.25
CA SER A 35 -13.84 -3.29 -0.35
C SER A 35 -12.83 -2.61 0.56
N PHE A 36 -12.02 -1.67 0.06
CA PHE A 36 -11.14 -0.86 0.91
C PHE A 36 -11.95 -0.04 1.92
N ALA A 37 -12.99 0.68 1.48
CA ALA A 37 -13.84 1.48 2.37
C ALA A 37 -14.49 0.62 3.49
N SER A 38 -15.00 -0.57 3.15
CA SER A 38 -15.61 -1.46 4.15
C SER A 38 -14.58 -2.12 5.08
N ALA A 39 -13.42 -2.54 4.56
CA ALA A 39 -12.40 -3.23 5.36
C ALA A 39 -11.74 -2.26 6.36
N THR A 40 -11.36 -1.09 5.89
CA THR A 40 -10.68 -0.03 6.68
C THR A 40 -11.55 0.56 7.78
N HIS A 41 -12.88 0.49 7.63
CA HIS A 41 -13.80 0.86 8.71
C HIS A 41 -13.69 -0.08 9.93
N TYR A 42 -13.31 -1.35 9.72
CA TYR A 42 -13.25 -2.36 10.78
C TYR A 42 -11.83 -2.58 11.31
N LEU A 43 -10.84 -2.69 10.41
CA LEU A 43 -9.46 -2.99 10.75
C LEU A 43 -8.51 -2.24 9.82
N LEU A 44 -7.40 -1.76 10.38
CA LEU A 44 -6.27 -1.22 9.63
C LEU A 44 -4.99 -1.95 10.07
N ASP A 45 -4.41 -2.75 9.16
CA ASP A 45 -3.16 -3.48 9.37
C ASP A 45 -2.16 -3.22 8.23
N SER A 46 -0.91 -3.67 8.39
CA SER A 46 0.14 -3.47 7.39
C SER A 46 -0.26 -4.00 6.01
N ARG A 47 -0.88 -5.18 5.93
CA ARG A 47 -1.22 -5.85 4.67
C ARG A 47 -2.27 -5.07 3.89
N LEU A 48 -3.30 -4.61 4.58
CA LEU A 48 -4.36 -3.80 4.01
C LEU A 48 -3.81 -2.45 3.56
N MET A 49 -2.94 -1.82 4.36
CA MET A 49 -2.32 -0.54 4.01
C MET A 49 -1.41 -0.64 2.79
N MET A 50 -0.58 -1.69 2.69
CA MET A 50 0.26 -1.93 1.51
C MET A 50 -0.62 -2.12 0.26
N ALA A 51 -1.59 -3.05 0.30
CA ALA A 51 -2.49 -3.29 -0.82
C ALA A 51 -3.28 -2.03 -1.23
N TRP A 52 -3.65 -1.19 -0.25
CA TRP A 52 -4.36 0.06 -0.52
C TRP A 52 -3.48 1.10 -1.19
N ALA A 53 -2.25 1.27 -0.71
CA ALA A 53 -1.28 2.19 -1.31
C ALA A 53 -0.96 1.80 -2.76
N GLU A 54 -0.77 0.50 -3.03
CA GLU A 54 -0.57 -0.02 -4.38
C GLU A 54 -1.76 0.25 -5.30
N TRP A 55 -2.98 0.02 -4.81
CA TRP A 55 -4.19 0.29 -5.58
C TRP A 55 -4.36 1.79 -5.88
N LEU A 56 -4.03 2.67 -4.93
CA LEU A 56 -4.07 4.11 -5.13
C LEU A 56 -3.07 4.57 -6.19
N GLU A 57 -1.84 4.07 -6.12
CA GLU A 57 -0.80 4.38 -7.11
C GLU A 57 -1.22 3.90 -8.52
N ALA A 58 -1.69 2.66 -8.63
CA ALA A 58 -2.20 2.12 -9.88
C ALA A 58 -3.39 2.91 -10.44
N GLY A 59 -4.18 3.54 -9.56
CA GLY A 59 -5.28 4.44 -9.92
C GLY A 59 -4.86 5.89 -10.21
N GLY A 60 -3.56 6.22 -10.18
CA GLY A 60 -3.05 7.57 -10.41
C GLY A 60 -3.12 8.51 -9.19
N HIS A 61 -3.43 7.98 -8.01
CA HIS A 61 -3.57 8.73 -6.76
C HIS A 61 -2.28 8.69 -5.92
N ALA A 62 -1.15 9.03 -6.55
CA ALA A 62 0.18 8.86 -5.97
C ALA A 62 0.40 9.58 -4.64
N ASP A 63 -0.20 10.76 -4.47
CA ASP A 63 -0.06 11.54 -3.24
C ASP A 63 -0.71 10.85 -2.04
N LEU A 64 -1.89 10.26 -2.24
CA LEU A 64 -2.58 9.46 -1.22
C LEU A 64 -1.83 8.17 -0.92
N ALA A 65 -1.24 7.53 -1.94
CA ALA A 65 -0.40 6.35 -1.76
C ALA A 65 0.84 6.65 -0.90
N ARG A 66 1.49 7.80 -1.11
CA ARG A 66 2.62 8.30 -0.30
C ARG A 66 2.24 8.62 1.14
N ASP A 67 1.06 9.22 1.35
CA ASP A 67 0.55 9.50 2.71
C ASP A 67 0.30 8.19 3.47
N LEU A 68 -0.34 7.21 2.83
CA LEU A 68 -0.53 5.87 3.40
C LEU A 68 0.79 5.16 3.71
N ALA A 69 1.76 5.21 2.80
CA ALA A 69 3.08 4.66 3.03
C ALA A 69 3.80 5.34 4.22
N THR A 70 3.60 6.65 4.38
CA THR A 70 4.12 7.39 5.54
C THR A 70 3.48 6.91 6.83
N ARG A 71 2.15 6.73 6.87
CA ARG A 71 1.46 6.14 8.03
C ARG A 71 1.92 4.72 8.32
N LEU A 72 2.14 3.91 7.27
CA LEU A 72 2.59 2.54 7.41
C LEU A 72 3.95 2.44 8.11
N ARG A 73 4.88 3.38 7.84
CA ARG A 73 6.18 3.43 8.52
C ARG A 73 6.06 3.60 10.03
N GLU A 74 5.03 4.29 10.51
CA GLU A 74 4.79 4.53 11.95
C GLU A 74 4.50 3.22 12.72
N PHE A 75 4.07 2.15 12.03
CA PHE A 75 3.78 0.86 12.66
C PHE A 75 5.04 0.05 13.00
N HIS A 76 6.19 0.37 12.39
CA HIS A 76 7.48 -0.31 12.59
C HIS A 76 7.43 -1.85 12.53
N LYS A 77 6.64 -2.39 11.59
CA LYS A 77 6.46 -3.84 11.45
C LYS A 77 7.52 -4.44 10.53
N SER A 78 7.97 -5.65 10.83
CA SER A 78 8.95 -6.36 9.98
C SER A 78 8.34 -6.84 8.65
N ASP A 79 7.02 -7.02 8.59
CA ASP A 79 6.31 -7.46 7.40
C ASP A 79 6.25 -6.40 6.29
N THR A 80 6.62 -5.15 6.58
CA THR A 80 6.68 -4.06 5.59
C THR A 80 8.07 -3.89 4.96
N GLN A 81 9.06 -4.71 5.35
CA GLN A 81 10.44 -4.55 4.87
C GLN A 81 10.55 -4.66 3.34
N GLU A 82 9.87 -5.63 2.73
CA GLU A 82 9.89 -5.81 1.28
C GLU A 82 9.25 -4.61 0.55
N PHE A 83 8.15 -4.08 1.10
CA PHE A 83 7.46 -2.91 0.56
C PHE A 83 8.34 -1.65 0.55
N PHE A 84 9.21 -1.48 1.55
CA PHE A 84 10.16 -0.37 1.63
C PHE A 84 11.58 -0.71 1.15
N ALA A 85 11.84 -1.93 0.66
CA ALA A 85 13.19 -2.37 0.29
C ALA A 85 13.81 -1.55 -0.85
N ALA A 86 12.97 -0.89 -1.65
CA ALA A 86 13.38 0.01 -2.72
C ALA A 86 13.83 1.39 -2.23
N CYS A 87 13.51 1.74 -0.99
CA CYS A 87 13.80 3.06 -0.48
C CYS A 87 15.29 3.21 -0.18
N PRO A 88 15.91 4.32 -0.59
CA PRO A 88 17.27 4.60 -0.20
C PRO A 88 17.35 4.68 1.33
N ASP A 89 18.33 4.02 1.91
CA ASP A 89 18.63 4.21 3.33
C ASP A 89 18.85 5.70 3.60
N ALA A 90 18.27 6.23 4.68
CA ALA A 90 18.46 7.63 5.05
C ALA A 90 19.96 8.01 5.21
N ALA A 91 20.83 7.03 5.47
CA ALA A 91 22.29 7.18 5.48
C ALA A 91 22.91 7.44 4.08
N ALA A 92 22.26 7.01 3.00
CA ALA A 92 22.70 7.25 1.63
C ALA A 92 22.40 8.69 1.16
N LEU A 93 21.34 9.32 1.69
CA LEU A 93 20.95 10.69 1.34
C LEU A 93 21.89 11.76 1.96
N GLY A 94 22.66 11.41 2.99
CA GLY A 94 23.74 12.25 3.54
C GLY A 94 25.08 12.09 2.81
N SER A 95 25.19 11.14 1.88
CA SER A 95 26.44 10.77 1.19
C SER A 95 26.37 10.96 -0.33
N ALA A 96 25.26 11.49 -0.86
CA ALA A 96 25.02 11.65 -2.29
C ALA A 96 25.80 12.81 -2.96
N GLU A 97 26.92 13.24 -2.36
CA GLU A 97 27.98 14.00 -3.02
C GLU A 97 29.30 13.22 -3.08
N ALA A 98 29.24 11.89 -3.09
CA ALA A 98 30.40 11.04 -3.37
C ALA A 98 30.02 9.84 -4.25
N THR A 99 30.24 10.02 -5.56
CA THR A 99 30.58 9.00 -6.57
C THR A 99 29.69 7.74 -6.64
N ALA A 100 28.78 7.73 -7.61
CA ALA A 100 28.20 6.50 -8.15
C ALA A 100 29.31 5.64 -8.77
N ALA A 101 29.62 4.51 -8.14
CA ALA A 101 30.47 3.48 -8.73
C ALA A 101 29.67 2.66 -9.76
N PRO A 102 30.19 2.42 -10.97
CA PRO A 102 29.53 1.58 -11.96
C PRO A 102 29.66 0.12 -11.54
N GLY A 103 28.55 -0.53 -11.19
CA GLY A 103 28.52 -1.97 -10.87
C GLY A 103 27.63 -2.41 -9.72
N ALA A 104 26.88 -1.50 -9.07
CA ALA A 104 25.86 -1.92 -8.11
C ALA A 104 24.83 -2.81 -8.83
N PRO A 105 24.50 -4.01 -8.29
CA PRO A 105 23.48 -4.85 -8.88
C PRO A 105 22.17 -4.07 -8.93
N ALA A 106 21.52 -4.06 -10.09
CA ALA A 106 20.21 -3.44 -10.24
C ALA A 106 19.29 -4.02 -9.16
N PRO A 107 18.53 -3.18 -8.43
CA PRO A 107 17.57 -3.68 -7.48
C PRO A 107 16.59 -4.62 -8.21
N PRO A 108 16.09 -5.67 -7.55
CA PRO A 108 15.17 -6.61 -8.19
C PRO A 108 13.97 -5.84 -8.76
N ALA A 109 13.43 -6.26 -9.91
CA ALA A 109 12.33 -5.54 -10.58
C ALA A 109 11.08 -5.33 -9.69
N SER A 110 10.92 -6.14 -8.63
CA SER A 110 9.92 -5.97 -7.57
C SER A 110 10.10 -4.70 -6.75
N ALA A 111 11.34 -4.21 -6.58
CA ALA A 111 11.66 -2.98 -5.88
C ALA A 111 11.22 -1.74 -6.68
N SER A 112 11.13 -1.82 -8.00
CA SER A 112 10.64 -0.70 -8.81
C SER A 112 9.13 -0.45 -8.62
N GLY A 113 8.37 -1.46 -8.20
CA GLY A 113 6.91 -1.38 -8.06
C GLY A 113 6.43 -0.42 -6.98
N PHE A 114 7.25 -0.17 -5.95
CA PHE A 114 6.85 0.63 -4.78
C PHE A 114 7.72 1.88 -4.58
N ALA A 115 8.34 2.41 -5.65
CA ALA A 115 9.16 3.61 -5.57
C ALA A 115 8.41 4.81 -4.93
N PHE A 116 7.10 4.91 -5.18
CA PHE A 116 6.25 5.95 -4.57
C PHE A 116 6.28 5.92 -3.04
N ALA A 117 6.46 4.75 -2.41
CA ALA A 117 6.42 4.59 -0.95
C ALA A 117 7.57 5.31 -0.24
N CYS A 118 8.63 5.66 -0.97
CA CYS A 118 9.82 6.32 -0.45
C CYS A 118 9.70 7.84 -0.44
N GLU A 119 8.76 8.40 -1.20
CA GLU A 119 8.51 9.84 -1.25
C GLU A 119 7.60 10.30 -0.11
N ALA A 120 7.76 11.56 0.30
CA ALA A 120 6.82 12.21 1.20
C ALA A 120 5.55 12.64 0.43
N PRO A 121 4.37 12.67 1.07
CA PRO A 121 3.18 13.25 0.48
C PRO A 121 3.40 14.76 0.26
N ARG A 122 2.86 15.31 -0.83
CA ARG A 122 3.01 16.74 -1.19
C ARG A 122 2.18 17.64 -0.30
N ARG A 123 1.12 17.11 0.33
CA ARG A 123 0.29 17.81 1.31
C ARG A 123 -0.28 16.85 2.34
N ALA A 124 -0.85 17.41 3.39
CA ALA A 124 -1.73 16.66 4.28
C ALA A 124 -3.06 16.33 3.56
N HIS A 125 -3.53 15.11 3.77
CA HIS A 125 -4.80 14.62 3.23
C HIS A 125 -5.84 14.42 4.33
N ASP A 126 -7.10 14.71 4.01
CA ASP A 126 -8.23 14.31 4.85
C ASP A 126 -8.57 12.83 4.60
N TRP A 127 -8.95 12.11 5.66
CA TRP A 127 -9.25 10.69 5.58
C TRP A 127 -10.38 10.34 4.59
N ARG A 128 -11.30 11.28 4.30
CA ARG A 128 -12.41 11.07 3.37
C ARG A 128 -11.94 11.00 1.93
N GLU A 129 -10.80 11.61 1.61
CA GLU A 129 -10.20 11.57 0.26
C GLU A 129 -9.85 10.13 -0.14
N PHE A 130 -9.54 9.28 0.84
CA PHE A 130 -9.19 7.88 0.60
C PHE A 130 -10.39 6.99 0.27
N LEU A 131 -11.62 7.41 0.57
CA LEU A 131 -12.81 6.59 0.36
C LEU A 131 -13.31 6.54 -1.08
N MET A 132 -12.72 7.35 -1.98
CA MET A 132 -12.97 7.34 -3.44
C MET A 132 -14.46 7.15 -3.80
N ARG A 133 -15.29 8.09 -3.30
CA ARG A 133 -16.74 8.08 -3.53
C ARG A 133 -17.12 8.30 -4.98
#